data_AF-A0A6N8V3F6-F1
#
_entry.id   AF-A0A6N8V3F6-F1
#
_cell.length_a   1.000
_cell.length_b   1.000
_cell.length_c   1.000
_cell.angle_alpha   90.00
_cell.angle_beta   90.00
_cell.angle_gamma   90.00
#
_symmetry.space_group_name_H-M   'P 1'
#
loop_
_entity.id
_entity.type
_entity.pdbx_description
1 polymer ?
#
loop_
_entity_poly.entity_id
_entity_poly.type
_entity_poly.pdbx_seq_one_letter_code
_entity_poly.pdbx_strand_id
1 'polypeptide(L)'
;MLASIAGTLRDDYVRSAEADPWSDSPFKWIKTRPSRQVGKIGEQLVAGWCAAKGFDVTRSGDSEADRVIAGKRVEIKFSTLWKSGVFKFQQLRDQDYEYAICLGVSPFDAQCWAISKETLLRHVIGVTPQHTGAAGSDTFWLSVRAATPPGWLDQCGGRLADVHDIISTW
;
A
#
# COMPACT_ATOMS: atom_id res chain seq x y z
N MET A 1 -14.97 16.54 38.02
CA MET A 1 -13.52 16.80 37.99
C MET A 1 -12.87 16.33 36.68
N LEU A 2 -13.07 15.08 36.24
CA LEU A 2 -12.51 14.57 34.97
C LEU A 2 -12.93 15.37 33.72
N ALA A 3 -14.17 15.84 33.64
CA ALA A 3 -14.66 16.63 32.51
C ALA A 3 -13.94 17.99 32.34
N SER A 4 -13.49 18.59 33.45
CA SER A 4 -12.71 19.85 33.42
C SER A 4 -11.28 19.58 32.96
N ILE A 5 -10.65 18.49 33.43
CA ILE A 5 -9.33 18.05 32.98
C ILE A 5 -9.37 17.74 31.47
N ALA A 6 -10.40 17.03 31.01
CA ALA A 6 -10.61 16.76 29.59
C ALA A 6 -10.81 18.05 28.77
N GLY A 7 -11.49 19.06 29.34
CA GLY A 7 -11.62 20.38 28.74
C GLY A 7 -10.28 21.11 28.57
N THR A 8 -9.41 21.08 29.58
CA THR A 8 -8.08 21.69 29.52
C THR A 8 -7.16 20.97 28.53
N LEU A 9 -7.20 19.63 28.50
CA LEU A 9 -6.43 18.86 27.53
C LEU A 9 -6.92 19.07 26.10
N ARG A 10 -8.21 19.41 25.91
CA ARG A 10 -8.80 19.54 24.57
C ARG A 10 -7.99 20.46 23.68
N ASP A 11 -7.53 21.60 24.17
CA ASP A 11 -6.85 22.60 23.34
C ASP A 11 -5.42 22.17 22.94
N ASP A 12 -4.80 21.28 23.73
CA ASP A 12 -3.49 20.68 23.41
C ASP A 12 -3.58 19.62 22.29
N TYR A 13 -4.74 18.98 22.12
CA TYR A 13 -4.94 17.86 21.20
C TYR A 13 -5.87 18.16 20.02
N VAL A 14 -6.83 19.08 20.19
CA VAL A 14 -7.74 19.55 19.15
C VAL A 14 -7.08 20.75 18.49
N ARG A 15 -6.13 20.48 17.60
CA ARG A 15 -5.67 21.51 16.65
C ARG A 15 -6.89 22.02 15.89
N SER A 16 -7.04 23.35 15.80
CA SER A 16 -8.02 24.01 14.94
C SER A 16 -8.03 23.31 13.59
N ALA A 17 -9.22 22.91 13.14
CA ALA A 17 -9.43 21.96 12.05
C ALA A 17 -8.46 22.19 10.88
N GLU A 18 -7.33 21.45 10.88
CA GLU A 18 -6.55 21.26 9.67
C GLU A 18 -7.57 20.69 8.67
N ALA A 19 -7.86 21.45 7.61
CA ALA A 19 -8.79 21.04 6.58
C ALA A 19 -8.43 19.61 6.19
N ASP A 20 -9.37 18.67 6.40
CA ASP A 20 -9.14 17.26 6.10
C ASP A 20 -8.68 17.19 4.64
N PRO A 21 -7.42 16.80 4.35
CA PRO A 21 -6.89 16.89 2.99
C PRO A 21 -7.65 15.98 2.02
N TRP A 22 -8.47 15.06 2.55
CA TRP A 22 -9.33 14.17 1.80
C TRP A 22 -10.74 14.71 1.55
N SER A 23 -11.08 15.93 1.98
CA SER A 23 -12.46 16.47 1.96
C SER A 23 -13.16 16.28 0.62
N ASP A 24 -12.44 16.55 -0.47
CA ASP A 24 -12.90 16.51 -1.86
C ASP A 24 -12.23 15.39 -2.68
N SER A 25 -11.49 14.51 -2.00
CA SER A 25 -10.78 13.41 -2.63
C SER A 25 -11.75 12.34 -3.18
N PRO A 26 -11.55 11.82 -4.41
CA PRO A 26 -12.29 10.66 -4.90
C PRO A 26 -12.03 9.39 -4.08
N PHE A 27 -10.96 9.36 -3.28
CA PHE A 27 -10.56 8.24 -2.43
C PHE A 27 -11.02 8.38 -0.98
N LYS A 28 -11.64 9.51 -0.58
CA LYS A 28 -12.06 9.79 0.81
C LYS A 28 -12.86 8.65 1.41
N TRP A 29 -13.80 8.11 0.65
CA TRP A 29 -14.72 7.07 1.11
C TRP A 29 -13.96 5.79 1.53
N ILE A 30 -12.81 5.49 0.93
CA ILE A 30 -11.98 4.31 1.25
C ILE A 30 -11.53 4.37 2.71
N LYS A 31 -11.17 5.55 3.23
CA LYS A 31 -10.72 5.74 4.62
C LYS A 31 -11.81 5.46 5.65
N THR A 32 -13.08 5.47 5.23
CA THR A 32 -14.21 5.15 6.10
C THR A 32 -14.49 3.65 6.19
N ARG A 33 -13.77 2.82 5.43
CA ARG A 33 -13.98 1.38 5.36
C ARG A 33 -13.09 0.64 6.37
N PRO A 34 -13.52 -0.51 6.92
CA PRO A 34 -12.66 -1.36 7.73
C PRO A 34 -11.43 -1.86 6.97
N SER A 35 -10.32 -2.11 7.68
CA SER A 35 -9.03 -2.52 7.10
C SER A 35 -9.14 -3.66 6.06
N ARG A 36 -9.92 -4.71 6.37
CA ARG A 36 -10.14 -5.84 5.45
C ARG A 36 -10.82 -5.42 4.13
N GLN A 37 -11.76 -4.49 4.19
CA GLN A 37 -12.39 -3.95 2.98
C GLN A 37 -11.43 -3.06 2.20
N VAL A 38 -10.59 -2.29 2.90
CA VAL A 38 -9.56 -1.44 2.27
C VAL A 38 -8.59 -2.27 1.45
N GLY A 39 -8.10 -3.40 1.98
CA GLY A 39 -7.26 -4.33 1.23
C GLY A 39 -7.94 -4.84 -0.05
N LYS A 40 -9.18 -5.34 0.08
CA LYS A 40 -9.97 -5.82 -1.07
C LYS A 40 -10.23 -4.73 -2.12
N ILE A 41 -10.48 -3.49 -1.69
CA ILE A 41 -10.65 -2.34 -2.58
C ILE A 41 -9.34 -2.09 -3.35
N GLY A 42 -8.21 -2.12 -2.66
CA GLY A 42 -6.88 -1.99 -3.26
C GLY A 42 -6.61 -3.05 -4.34
N GLU A 43 -6.88 -4.32 -4.04
CA GLU A 43 -6.80 -5.40 -5.03
C GLU A 43 -7.67 -5.14 -6.25
N GLN A 44 -8.92 -4.69 -6.05
CA GLN A 44 -9.86 -4.40 -7.13
C GLN A 44 -9.42 -3.20 -7.97
N LEU A 45 -8.85 -2.16 -7.36
CA LEU A 45 -8.33 -0.99 -8.06
C LEU A 45 -7.15 -1.38 -8.96
N VAL A 46 -6.18 -2.13 -8.43
CA VAL A 46 -5.02 -2.59 -9.23
C VAL A 46 -5.46 -3.54 -10.34
N ALA A 47 -6.28 -4.54 -10.04
CA ALA A 47 -6.77 -5.49 -11.04
C ALA A 47 -7.58 -4.78 -12.15
N GLY A 48 -8.47 -3.86 -11.78
CA GLY A 48 -9.27 -3.08 -12.73
C GLY A 48 -8.41 -2.14 -13.57
N TRP A 49 -7.40 -1.50 -12.98
CA TRP A 49 -6.45 -0.66 -13.70
C TRP A 49 -5.63 -1.48 -14.71
N CYS A 50 -5.07 -2.63 -14.31
CA CYS A 50 -4.32 -3.50 -15.22
C CYS A 50 -5.19 -3.99 -16.39
N ALA A 51 -6.41 -4.46 -16.11
CA ALA A 51 -7.34 -4.88 -17.15
C ALA A 51 -7.71 -3.74 -18.11
N ALA A 52 -7.94 -2.52 -17.59
CA ALA A 52 -8.20 -1.34 -18.40
C ALA A 52 -7.01 -0.91 -19.28
N LYS A 53 -5.79 -1.34 -18.92
CA LYS A 53 -4.58 -1.18 -19.73
C LYS A 53 -4.32 -2.32 -20.73
N GLY A 54 -5.20 -3.31 -20.77
CA GLY A 54 -5.14 -4.42 -21.72
C GLY A 54 -4.32 -5.62 -21.26
N PHE A 55 -3.88 -5.65 -19.99
CA PHE A 55 -3.24 -6.84 -19.43
C PHE A 55 -4.29 -7.91 -19.11
N ASP A 56 -3.94 -9.17 -19.33
CA ASP A 56 -4.73 -10.29 -18.80
C ASP A 56 -4.66 -10.31 -17.27
N VAL A 57 -5.80 -10.46 -16.62
CA VAL A 57 -5.93 -10.44 -15.16
C VAL A 57 -6.89 -11.53 -14.71
N THR A 58 -6.35 -12.52 -13.99
CA THR A 58 -7.13 -13.62 -13.42
C THR A 58 -6.85 -13.77 -11.93
N ARG A 59 -7.66 -14.58 -11.23
CA ARG A 59 -7.35 -14.95 -9.83
C ARG A 59 -6.24 -15.99 -9.81
N SER A 60 -5.38 -15.93 -8.80
CA SER A 60 -4.31 -16.93 -8.56
C SER A 60 -4.83 -18.35 -8.34
N GLY A 61 -5.99 -18.49 -7.70
CA GLY A 61 -6.61 -19.78 -7.38
C GLY A 61 -6.22 -20.36 -6.02
N ASP A 62 -5.29 -19.71 -5.30
CA ASP A 62 -4.79 -20.10 -3.98
C ASP A 62 -4.57 -18.86 -3.09
N SER A 63 -3.99 -19.05 -1.90
CA SER A 63 -3.68 -17.97 -0.96
C SER A 63 -2.26 -17.41 -1.06
N GLU A 64 -1.47 -17.88 -2.04
CA GLU A 64 -0.05 -17.54 -2.17
C GLU A 64 0.21 -16.32 -3.05
N ALA A 65 -0.81 -15.88 -3.78
CA ALA A 65 -0.85 -14.61 -4.51
C ALA A 65 -2.29 -14.11 -4.62
N ASP A 66 -2.50 -12.83 -4.92
CA ASP A 66 -3.84 -12.28 -5.14
C ASP A 66 -4.35 -12.53 -6.56
N ARG A 67 -3.50 -12.26 -7.57
CA ARG A 67 -3.86 -12.29 -8.98
C ARG A 67 -2.74 -12.91 -9.83
N VAL A 68 -3.11 -13.35 -11.03
CA VAL A 68 -2.16 -13.53 -12.13
C VAL A 68 -2.38 -12.39 -13.09
N ILE A 69 -1.35 -11.59 -13.34
CA ILE A 69 -1.38 -10.40 -14.20
C ILE A 69 -0.30 -10.56 -15.26
N ALA A 70 -0.66 -10.48 -16.55
CA ALA A 70 0.27 -10.72 -17.66
C ALA A 70 1.11 -12.00 -17.48
N GLY A 71 0.46 -13.09 -17.04
CA GLY A 71 1.11 -14.39 -16.80
C GLY A 71 1.95 -14.49 -15.53
N LYS A 72 2.08 -13.42 -14.73
CA LYS A 72 2.87 -13.39 -13.49
C LYS A 72 2.02 -13.47 -12.24
N ARG A 73 2.47 -14.23 -11.24
CA ARG A 73 1.81 -14.29 -9.93
C ARG A 73 2.10 -13.02 -9.13
N VAL A 74 1.06 -12.30 -8.72
CA VAL A 74 1.15 -10.97 -8.11
C VAL A 74 0.42 -10.90 -6.78
N GLU A 75 1.14 -10.43 -5.76
CA GLU A 75 0.59 -9.95 -4.48
C GLU A 75 0.25 -8.46 -4.57
N ILE A 76 -0.89 -8.01 -4.07
CA ILE A 76 -1.31 -6.61 -4.14
C ILE A 76 -1.38 -6.00 -2.75
N LYS A 77 -0.60 -4.94 -2.51
CA LYS A 77 -0.65 -4.16 -1.28
C LYS A 77 -1.17 -2.75 -1.54
N PHE A 78 -2.00 -2.26 -0.63
CA PHE A 78 -2.62 -0.95 -0.74
C PHE A 78 -2.43 -0.11 0.51
N SER A 79 -2.22 1.19 0.33
CA SER A 79 -2.11 2.14 1.43
C SER A 79 -2.69 3.49 1.05
N THR A 80 -3.50 4.09 1.93
CA THR A 80 -3.79 5.53 1.84
C THR A 80 -2.68 6.32 2.51
N LEU A 81 -2.35 7.53 2.07
CA LEU A 81 -1.34 8.37 2.70
C LEU A 81 -1.68 8.62 4.18
N TRP A 82 -0.72 8.33 5.07
CA TRP A 82 -0.84 8.63 6.50
C TRP A 82 -0.54 10.11 6.72
N LYS A 83 -1.03 10.67 7.84
CA LYS A 83 -0.73 12.07 8.23
C LYS A 83 0.78 12.37 8.29
N SER A 84 1.61 11.36 8.53
CA SER A 84 3.08 11.47 8.51
C SER A 84 3.70 11.60 7.11
N GLY A 85 2.90 11.55 6.03
CA GLY A 85 3.37 11.56 4.64
C GLY A 85 3.95 10.21 4.18
N VAL A 86 3.56 9.12 4.84
CA VAL A 86 4.08 7.76 4.59
C VAL A 86 2.95 6.84 4.11
N PHE A 87 3.25 6.03 3.10
CA PHE A 87 2.51 4.81 2.79
C PHE A 87 3.07 3.66 3.59
N LYS A 88 2.18 2.90 4.23
CA LYS A 88 2.53 1.66 4.91
C LYS A 88 1.87 0.50 4.21
N PHE A 89 2.69 -0.32 3.56
CA PHE A 89 2.31 -1.61 2.99
C PHE A 89 2.65 -2.69 4.00
N GLN A 90 1.64 -3.43 4.43
CA GLN A 90 1.74 -4.37 5.54
C GLN A 90 1.53 -5.80 5.08
N GLN A 91 1.90 -6.75 5.94
CA GLN A 91 1.69 -8.17 5.72
C GLN A 91 2.33 -8.67 4.41
N LEU A 92 3.50 -8.14 4.05
CA LEU A 92 4.35 -8.77 3.04
C LEU A 92 4.94 -10.04 3.65
N ARG A 93 4.87 -11.15 2.92
CA ARG A 93 5.25 -12.48 3.41
C ARG A 93 6.11 -13.19 2.38
N ASP A 94 6.81 -14.24 2.82
CA ASP A 94 7.50 -15.12 1.89
C ASP A 94 6.54 -16.16 1.27
N GLN A 95 5.60 -15.70 0.45
CA GLN A 95 4.63 -16.53 -0.28
C GLN A 95 4.98 -16.70 -1.76
N ASP A 96 4.33 -17.64 -2.45
CA ASP A 96 4.59 -17.94 -3.87
C ASP A 96 3.96 -16.92 -4.84
N TYR A 97 4.58 -15.73 -4.91
CA TYR A 97 4.34 -14.70 -5.92
C TYR A 97 5.66 -14.20 -6.52
N GLU A 98 5.64 -13.78 -7.78
CA GLU A 98 6.82 -13.27 -8.49
C GLU A 98 7.02 -11.76 -8.24
N TYR A 99 5.91 -11.02 -8.12
CA TYR A 99 5.93 -9.56 -7.90
C TYR A 99 4.91 -9.14 -6.83
N ALA A 100 5.21 -8.06 -6.12
CA ALA A 100 4.20 -7.32 -5.40
C ALA A 100 3.89 -6.00 -6.11
N ILE A 101 2.61 -5.70 -6.33
CA ILE A 101 2.16 -4.37 -6.73
C ILE A 101 1.72 -3.60 -5.49
N CYS A 102 2.45 -2.54 -5.15
CA CYS A 102 2.16 -1.64 -4.03
C CYS A 102 1.52 -0.35 -4.54
N LEU A 103 0.23 -0.15 -4.27
CA LEU A 103 -0.52 1.06 -4.63
C LEU A 103 -0.72 1.98 -3.43
N GLY A 104 -0.04 3.12 -3.44
CA GLY A 104 -0.21 4.22 -2.48
C GLY A 104 -1.11 5.31 -3.05
N VAL A 105 -2.20 5.66 -2.37
CA VAL A 105 -3.06 6.78 -2.77
C VAL A 105 -2.91 7.97 -1.84
N SER A 106 -2.68 9.14 -2.41
CA SER A 106 -2.77 10.46 -1.80
C SER A 106 -4.16 11.04 -2.09
N PRO A 107 -4.57 12.18 -1.49
CA PRO A 107 -5.90 12.73 -1.72
C PRO A 107 -6.30 12.89 -3.20
N PHE A 108 -5.38 13.30 -4.07
CA PHE A 108 -5.66 13.55 -5.48
C PHE A 108 -4.64 12.91 -6.43
N ASP A 109 -3.85 11.96 -5.93
CA ASP A 109 -2.78 11.34 -6.69
C ASP A 109 -2.56 9.89 -6.25
N ALA A 110 -1.84 9.11 -7.05
CA ALA A 110 -1.49 7.74 -6.75
C ALA A 110 -0.07 7.42 -7.20
N GLN A 111 0.69 6.78 -6.32
CA GLN A 111 2.01 6.22 -6.60
C GLN A 111 1.90 4.70 -6.59
N CYS A 112 2.57 4.05 -7.53
CA CYS A 112 2.49 2.61 -7.70
C CYS A 112 3.89 2.05 -7.93
N TRP A 113 4.16 0.87 -7.40
CA TRP A 113 5.41 0.14 -7.62
C TRP A 113 5.12 -1.33 -7.93
N ALA A 114 5.78 -1.89 -8.95
CA ALA A 114 5.87 -3.32 -9.20
C ALA A 114 7.25 -3.80 -8.74
N ILE A 115 7.29 -4.50 -7.61
CA ILE A 115 8.52 -4.87 -6.92
C ILE A 115 8.71 -6.39 -7.05
N SER A 116 9.84 -6.82 -7.60
CA SER A 116 10.13 -8.26 -7.70
C SER A 116 10.29 -8.90 -6.32
N LYS A 117 10.02 -10.21 -6.25
CA LYS A 117 10.24 -11.02 -5.06
C LYS A 117 11.68 -10.91 -4.55
N GLU A 118 12.66 -10.93 -5.45
CA GLU A 118 14.08 -10.77 -5.10
C GLU A 118 14.36 -9.43 -4.40
N THR A 119 13.85 -8.33 -4.94
CA THR A 119 14.01 -7.00 -4.35
C THR A 119 13.34 -6.92 -2.97
N LEU A 120 12.17 -7.55 -2.81
CA LEU A 120 11.51 -7.64 -1.51
C LEU A 120 12.30 -8.47 -0.49
N LEU A 121 12.86 -9.61 -0.88
CA LEU A 121 13.72 -10.42 -0.02
C LEU A 121 14.99 -9.67 0.41
N ARG A 122 15.54 -8.84 -0.48
CA ARG A 122 16.74 -8.05 -0.18
C ARG A 122 16.50 -6.90 0.79
N HIS A 123 15.34 -6.24 0.69
CA HIS A 123 15.12 -4.96 1.37
C HIS A 123 14.01 -4.97 2.43
N VAL A 124 13.11 -5.96 2.42
CA VAL A 124 11.88 -5.93 3.22
C VAL A 124 11.66 -7.24 3.99
N ILE A 125 11.46 -8.35 3.27
CA ILE A 125 11.17 -9.66 3.85
C ILE A 125 12.44 -10.17 4.55
N GLY A 126 12.30 -10.54 5.82
CA GLY A 126 13.43 -10.91 6.69
C GLY A 126 14.21 -9.72 7.28
N VAL A 127 13.95 -8.49 6.83
CA VAL A 127 14.72 -7.29 7.22
C VAL A 127 13.90 -6.35 8.11
N THR A 128 12.63 -6.09 7.78
CA THR A 128 11.78 -5.09 8.46
C THR A 128 10.54 -5.74 9.10
N PRO A 129 10.64 -6.29 10.33
CA PRO A 129 9.53 -7.01 10.96
C PRO A 129 8.35 -6.09 11.33
N GLN A 130 7.13 -6.62 11.20
CA GLN A 130 5.87 -5.95 11.57
C GLN A 130 5.66 -5.84 13.10
N HIS A 131 6.26 -6.73 13.90
CA HIS A 131 6.19 -6.74 15.37
C HIS A 131 7.55 -7.11 16.00
N THR A 132 8.00 -6.34 17.00
CA THR A 132 9.20 -6.61 17.82
C THR A 132 8.94 -7.61 18.96
N GLY A 133 7.93 -8.47 18.84
CA GLY A 133 7.56 -9.48 19.84
C GLY A 133 7.71 -10.90 19.27
N ALA A 134 8.08 -11.84 20.13
CA ALA A 134 8.63 -13.18 19.83
C ALA A 134 7.78 -14.17 18.98
N ALA A 135 6.73 -13.72 18.29
CA ALA A 135 5.85 -14.57 17.48
C ALA A 135 5.51 -13.99 16.08
N GLY A 136 6.12 -12.87 15.68
CA GLY A 136 5.78 -12.15 14.44
C GLY A 136 6.75 -12.36 13.27
N SER A 137 7.25 -13.58 13.05
CA SER A 137 8.28 -13.87 12.03
C SER A 137 7.81 -13.79 10.58
N ASP A 138 6.49 -13.76 10.33
CA ASP A 138 5.97 -14.10 9.00
C ASP A 138 5.38 -12.90 8.25
N THR A 139 5.48 -11.68 8.79
CA THR A 139 4.94 -10.47 8.16
C THR A 139 5.89 -9.30 8.27
N PHE A 140 6.09 -8.62 7.15
CA PHE A 140 7.02 -7.51 7.01
C PHE A 140 6.31 -6.25 6.53
N TRP A 141 6.90 -5.10 6.86
CA TRP A 141 6.39 -3.78 6.48
C TRP A 141 7.30 -3.12 5.47
N LEU A 142 6.71 -2.58 4.40
CA LEU A 142 7.35 -1.60 3.55
C LEU A 142 6.75 -0.22 3.86
N SER A 143 7.59 0.67 4.37
CA SER A 143 7.23 2.08 4.61
C SER A 143 7.87 2.96 3.55
N VAL A 144 7.06 3.70 2.79
CA VAL A 144 7.52 4.59 1.73
C VAL A 144 7.08 6.01 2.04
N ARG A 145 8.02 6.96 2.14
CA ARG A 145 7.67 8.38 2.24
C ARG A 145 7.28 8.86 0.84
N ALA A 146 6.06 9.36 0.67
CA ALA A 146 5.51 9.70 -0.64
C ALA A 146 6.38 10.71 -1.42
N ALA A 147 6.89 11.72 -0.70
CA ALA A 147 7.74 12.76 -1.28
C ALA A 147 9.17 12.29 -1.60
N THR A 148 9.67 11.24 -0.93
CA THR A 148 11.04 10.75 -1.10
C THR A 148 11.07 9.23 -0.90
N PRO A 149 10.63 8.43 -1.89
CA PRO A 149 10.75 6.99 -1.82
C PRO A 149 12.21 6.56 -1.65
N PRO A 150 12.50 5.42 -0.99
CA PRO A 150 13.85 4.84 -0.97
C PRO A 150 14.38 4.62 -2.39
N GLY A 151 15.64 4.99 -2.67
CA GLY A 151 16.18 4.96 -4.04
C GLY A 151 16.21 3.57 -4.71
N TRP A 152 16.15 2.48 -3.94
CA TRP A 152 16.02 1.15 -4.53
C TRP A 152 14.65 0.90 -5.19
N LEU A 153 13.63 1.74 -4.91
CA LEU A 153 12.33 1.70 -5.58
C LEU A 153 12.31 2.45 -6.92
N ASP A 154 13.36 3.20 -7.26
CA ASP A 154 13.38 4.04 -8.48
C ASP A 154 13.20 3.19 -9.75
N GLN A 155 13.67 1.94 -9.73
CA GLN A 155 13.53 0.98 -10.83
C GLN A 155 12.23 0.18 -10.77
N CYS A 156 11.46 0.31 -9.70
CA CYS A 156 10.21 -0.43 -9.47
C CYS A 156 8.97 0.40 -9.81
N GLY A 157 9.12 1.68 -10.15
CA GLY A 157 8.03 2.57 -10.51
C GLY A 157 8.07 3.88 -9.73
N GLY A 158 6.91 4.29 -9.21
CA GLY A 158 6.69 5.59 -8.59
C GLY A 158 5.48 6.30 -9.19
N ARG A 159 5.18 6.02 -10.46
CA ARG A 159 3.93 6.41 -11.15
C ARG A 159 3.28 5.19 -11.78
N LEU A 160 1.97 5.28 -12.00
CA LEU A 160 1.21 4.24 -12.70
C LEU A 160 1.76 3.95 -14.10
N ALA A 161 2.23 4.98 -14.82
CA ALA A 161 2.84 4.81 -16.15
C ALA A 161 4.13 3.97 -16.09
N ASP A 162 5.00 4.21 -15.10
CA ASP A 162 6.24 3.45 -14.94
C ASP A 162 5.93 1.97 -14.64
N VAL A 163 4.92 1.70 -13.80
CA VAL A 163 4.47 0.33 -13.51
C VAL A 163 3.85 -0.35 -14.73
N HIS A 164 3.11 0.39 -15.55
CA HIS A 164 2.60 -0.14 -16.81
C HIS A 164 3.73 -0.62 -17.73
N ASP A 165 4.79 0.17 -17.85
CA ASP A 165 5.94 -0.16 -18.71
C ASP A 165 6.68 -1.39 -18.17
N ILE A 166 6.83 -1.50 -16.85
CA ILE A 166 7.38 -2.70 -16.20
C ILE A 166 6.53 -3.93 -16.51
N ILE A 167 5.21 -3.87 -16.31
CA ILE A 167 4.28 -5.00 -16.56
C ILE A 167 4.30 -5.40 -18.04
N SER A 168 4.51 -4.45 -18.95
CA SER A 168 4.57 -4.72 -20.39
C SER A 168 5.79 -5.56 -20.81
N THR A 169 6.78 -5.71 -19.92
CA THR A 169 7.98 -6.54 -20.16
C THR A 169 7.91 -7.92 -19.50
N TRP A 170 6.81 -8.24 -18.83
CA TRP A 170 6.64 -9.51 -18.11
C TRP A 170 6.49 -10.73 -19.01
#